data_AF-A0A091BYG5-F1
#
_entry.id   AF-A0A091BYG5-F1
#
_cell.length_a   1.000
_cell.length_b   1.000
_cell.length_c   1.000
_cell.angle_alpha   90.00
_cell.angle_beta   90.00
_cell.angle_gamma   90.00
#
_symmetry.space_group_name_H-M   'P 1'
#
loop_
_entity.id
_entity.type
_entity.pdbx_description
1 polymer ?
#
loop_
_entity_poly.entity_id
_entity_poly.type
_entity_poly.pdbx_seq_one_letter_code
_entity_poly.pdbx_strand_id
1 'polypeptide(L)'
;MGFVIGVAHVNHKLRATSDEEETYLRNYCQEHNLPFYSTWWENPPKNGVEEKARIFRYHFFKETMVSQHYQVLATAHHRDDQIETMIMKMIREGNLFSAKGIVASQSFGATGELVRPLLQITKEEILDYSKKKALFILKIRQMPY
;
A
#
# COMPACT_ATOMS: atom_id res chain seq x y z
N MET A 1 -11.43 -20.17 -13.68
CA MET A 1 -10.83 -18.89 -14.10
C MET A 1 -9.85 -18.47 -13.03
N GLY A 2 -8.56 -18.36 -13.35
CA GLY A 2 -7.54 -17.90 -12.43
C GLY A 2 -7.42 -16.37 -12.46
N PHE A 3 -6.90 -15.79 -11.39
CA PHE A 3 -6.50 -14.38 -11.37
C PHE A 3 -5.06 -14.24 -11.87
N VAL A 4 -4.79 -13.23 -12.69
CA VAL A 4 -3.42 -12.81 -13.00
C VAL A 4 -3.02 -11.76 -11.98
N ILE A 5 -1.98 -12.06 -11.20
CA ILE A 5 -1.52 -11.20 -10.10
C ILE A 5 -0.17 -10.61 -10.49
N GLY A 6 -0.01 -9.30 -10.29
CA GLY A 6 1.27 -8.61 -10.34
C GLY A 6 1.51 -7.84 -9.05
N VAL A 7 2.77 -7.57 -8.75
CA VAL A 7 3.19 -6.82 -7.56
C VAL A 7 3.76 -5.47 -8.01
N ALA A 8 3.20 -4.38 -7.48
CA ALA A 8 3.67 -3.02 -7.73
C ALA A 8 4.26 -2.43 -6.45
N HIS A 9 5.54 -2.03 -6.49
CA HIS A 9 6.27 -1.49 -5.35
C HIS A 9 6.80 -0.08 -5.64
N VAL A 10 6.77 0.79 -4.62
CA VAL A 10 7.35 2.12 -4.70
C VAL A 10 8.38 2.30 -3.60
N ASN A 11 9.64 2.40 -4.02
CA ASN A 11 10.75 2.65 -3.13
C ASN A 11 10.92 4.16 -2.92
N HIS A 12 10.59 4.65 -1.72
CA HIS A 12 10.66 6.08 -1.45
C HIS A 12 12.08 6.56 -1.10
N LYS A 13 13.07 5.66 -1.04
CA LYS A 13 14.48 5.94 -0.67
C LYS A 13 14.64 6.70 0.65
N LEU A 14 13.66 6.62 1.54
CA LEU A 14 13.64 7.33 2.83
C LEU A 14 14.46 6.63 3.91
N ARG A 15 14.89 5.38 3.68
CA ARG A 15 15.64 4.56 4.65
C ARG A 15 16.79 3.85 3.95
N ALA A 16 17.91 3.68 4.65
CA ALA A 16 19.05 2.92 4.14
C ALA A 16 18.68 1.48 3.74
N THR A 17 17.73 0.86 4.45
CA THR A 17 17.27 -0.51 4.17
C THR A 17 16.33 -0.62 2.98
N SER A 18 15.86 0.50 2.41
CA SER A 18 14.81 0.45 1.37
C SER A 18 15.23 -0.31 0.11
N ASP A 19 16.53 -0.31 -0.21
CA ASP A 19 17.07 -1.00 -1.38
C ASP A 19 17.22 -2.51 -1.15
N GLU A 20 17.57 -2.90 0.07
CA GLU A 20 17.57 -4.30 0.48
C GLU A 20 16.14 -4.87 0.49
N GLU A 21 15.17 -4.09 0.95
CA GLU A 21 13.75 -4.46 0.96
C GLU A 21 13.20 -4.64 -0.47
N GLU A 22 13.52 -3.72 -1.39
CA GLU A 22 13.12 -3.87 -2.80
C GLU A 22 13.78 -5.08 -3.45
N THR A 23 15.07 -5.31 -3.17
CA THR A 23 15.80 -6.48 -3.69
C THR A 23 15.17 -7.79 -3.20
N TYR A 24 14.83 -7.86 -1.92
CA TYR A 24 14.13 -9.00 -1.34
C TYR A 24 12.77 -9.24 -2.03
N LEU A 25 11.95 -8.19 -2.20
CA LEU A 25 10.64 -8.30 -2.85
C LEU A 25 10.77 -8.76 -4.30
N ARG A 26 11.77 -8.26 -5.03
CA ARG A 26 12.05 -8.66 -6.41
C ARG A 26 12.37 -10.14 -6.50
N ASN A 27 13.27 -10.63 -5.63
CA ASN A 27 13.66 -12.04 -5.59
C ASN A 27 12.46 -12.93 -5.24
N TYR A 28 11.67 -12.55 -4.22
CA TYR A 28 10.46 -13.27 -3.85
C TYR A 28 9.47 -13.36 -5.03
N CYS A 29 9.24 -12.26 -5.75
CA CYS A 29 8.34 -12.27 -6.90
C CYS A 29 8.88 -13.17 -8.03
N GLN A 30 10.20 -13.16 -8.28
CA GLN A 30 10.83 -14.04 -9.26
C GLN A 30 10.68 -15.52 -8.90
N GLU A 31 10.95 -15.90 -7.66
CA GLU A 31 10.81 -17.28 -7.16
C GLU A 31 9.36 -17.80 -7.29
N HIS A 32 8.39 -16.90 -7.13
CA HIS A 32 6.96 -17.22 -7.21
C HIS A 32 6.33 -16.98 -8.60
N ASN A 33 7.13 -16.66 -9.63
CA ASN A 33 6.68 -16.33 -10.98
C ASN A 33 5.62 -15.21 -11.04
N LEU A 34 5.78 -14.20 -10.19
CA LEU A 34 4.93 -13.02 -10.13
C LEU A 34 5.60 -11.85 -10.87
N PRO A 35 4.93 -11.20 -11.84
CA PRO A 35 5.39 -9.94 -12.41
C PRO A 35 5.63 -8.89 -11.32
N PHE A 36 6.81 -8.30 -11.31
CA PHE A 36 7.22 -7.27 -10.35
C PHE A 36 7.51 -5.95 -11.06
N TYR A 37 6.78 -4.91 -10.67
CA TYR A 37 6.94 -3.55 -11.18
C TYR A 37 7.40 -2.68 -10.03
N SER A 38 8.53 -1.99 -10.19
CA SER A 38 9.00 -1.03 -9.20
C SER A 38 9.37 0.30 -9.82
N THR A 39 9.22 1.34 -9.01
CA THR A 39 9.78 2.67 -9.27
C THR A 39 10.35 3.22 -7.97
N TRP A 40 11.19 4.24 -8.07
CA TRP A 40 11.70 4.95 -6.91
C TRP A 40 11.31 6.42 -6.95
N TRP A 41 11.17 7.02 -5.76
CA TRP A 41 10.88 8.43 -5.63
C TRP A 41 12.16 9.25 -5.69
N GLU A 42 12.33 10.01 -6.77
CA GLU A 42 13.45 10.92 -6.94
C GLU A 42 13.17 12.27 -6.24
N ASN A 43 14.13 12.75 -5.44
CA ASN A 43 14.10 14.03 -4.74
C ASN A 43 12.86 14.26 -3.84
N PRO A 44 12.75 13.55 -2.70
CA PRO A 44 11.64 13.75 -1.77
C PRO A 44 11.65 15.21 -1.24
N PRO A 45 10.48 15.86 -1.18
CA PRO A 45 10.33 17.23 -0.72
C PRO A 45 10.55 17.32 0.79
N LYS A 46 10.99 18.48 1.30
CA LYS A 46 11.21 18.67 2.74
C LYS A 46 9.91 18.69 3.57
N ASN A 47 8.80 19.11 2.96
CA ASN A 47 7.50 19.26 3.62
C ASN A 47 6.40 18.49 2.86
N GLY A 48 5.45 17.93 3.61
CA GLY A 48 4.31 17.19 3.05
C GLY A 48 4.71 15.86 2.39
N VAL A 49 5.72 15.20 2.94
CA VAL A 49 6.30 13.96 2.40
C VAL A 49 5.23 12.88 2.22
N GLU A 50 4.38 12.67 3.22
CA GLU A 50 3.36 11.60 3.19
C GLU A 50 2.34 11.78 2.07
N GLU A 51 1.79 13.00 1.91
CA GLU A 51 0.78 13.27 0.89
C GLU A 51 1.38 13.17 -0.51
N LYS A 52 2.59 13.72 -0.72
CA LYS A 52 3.26 13.65 -2.02
C LYS A 52 3.72 12.23 -2.36
N ALA A 53 4.18 11.47 -1.38
CA ALA A 53 4.45 10.04 -1.51
C ALA A 53 3.18 9.29 -1.94
N ARG A 54 2.06 9.58 -1.28
CA ARG A 54 0.77 8.98 -1.60
C ARG A 54 0.36 9.28 -3.05
N ILE A 55 0.45 10.53 -3.49
CA ILE A 55 0.14 10.93 -4.87
C ILE A 55 1.05 10.18 -5.86
N PHE A 56 2.35 10.17 -5.62
CA PHE A 56 3.33 9.49 -6.47
C PHE A 56 3.03 7.99 -6.59
N ARG A 57 2.72 7.31 -5.48
CA ARG A 57 2.31 5.89 -5.49
C ARG A 57 1.10 5.65 -6.38
N TYR A 58 0.03 6.42 -6.20
CA TYR A 58 -1.19 6.22 -6.97
C TYR A 58 -1.01 6.53 -8.46
N HIS A 59 -0.14 7.49 -8.81
CA HIS A 59 0.22 7.72 -10.21
C HIS A 59 0.87 6.49 -10.83
N PHE A 60 1.94 5.98 -10.20
CA PHE A 60 2.65 4.80 -10.66
C PHE A 60 1.73 3.56 -10.77
N PHE A 61 0.85 3.34 -9.79
CA PHE A 61 -0.08 2.22 -9.84
C PHE A 61 -1.06 2.35 -11.01
N LYS A 62 -1.56 3.56 -11.28
CA LYS A 62 -2.45 3.81 -12.42
C LYS A 62 -1.75 3.53 -13.75
N GLU A 63 -0.53 4.00 -13.93
CA GLU A 63 0.27 3.74 -15.14
C GLU A 63 0.57 2.25 -15.33
N THR A 64 0.92 1.56 -14.24
CA THR A 64 1.15 0.11 -14.26
C THR A 64 -0.11 -0.65 -14.63
N MET A 65 -1.26 -0.27 -14.06
CA MET A 65 -2.54 -0.90 -14.42
C MET A 65 -2.88 -0.72 -15.89
N VAL A 66 -2.73 0.49 -16.44
CA VAL A 66 -3.02 0.77 -17.84
C VAL A 66 -2.07 0.01 -18.77
N SER A 67 -0.76 0.10 -18.53
CA SER A 67 0.24 -0.53 -19.41
C SER A 67 0.19 -2.06 -19.39
N GLN A 68 -0.18 -2.66 -18.25
CA GLN A 68 -0.22 -4.11 -18.06
C GLN A 68 -1.65 -4.68 -18.09
N HIS A 69 -2.64 -3.84 -18.40
CA HIS A 69 -4.06 -4.23 -18.53
C HIS A 69 -4.68 -4.83 -17.25
N TYR A 70 -4.24 -4.40 -16.07
CA TYR A 70 -4.89 -4.77 -14.81
C TYR A 70 -6.16 -3.93 -14.57
N GLN A 71 -7.18 -4.58 -14.02
CA GLN A 71 -8.49 -3.97 -13.75
C GLN A 71 -8.68 -3.60 -12.27
N VAL A 72 -7.94 -4.26 -11.38
CA VAL A 72 -8.09 -4.11 -9.92
C VAL A 72 -6.74 -3.83 -9.28
N LEU A 73 -6.67 -2.78 -8.47
CA LEU A 73 -5.59 -2.50 -7.54
C LEU A 73 -6.02 -2.93 -6.14
N ALA A 74 -5.35 -3.93 -5.57
CA ALA A 74 -5.56 -4.32 -4.18
C ALA A 74 -4.48 -3.70 -3.29
N THR A 75 -4.88 -3.07 -2.18
CA THR A 75 -3.95 -2.54 -1.17
C THR A 75 -4.17 -3.20 0.18
N ALA A 76 -3.09 -3.37 0.95
CA ALA A 76 -3.10 -4.08 2.23
C ALA A 76 -3.55 -3.20 3.41
N HIS A 77 -4.39 -2.18 3.17
CA HIS A 77 -4.91 -1.34 4.26
C HIS A 77 -5.74 -2.20 5.22
N HIS A 78 -5.42 -2.12 6.51
CA HIS A 78 -6.03 -2.91 7.57
C HIS A 78 -6.82 -2.05 8.56
N ARG A 79 -7.50 -2.68 9.53
CA ARG A 79 -8.39 -2.00 10.49
C ARG A 79 -7.69 -0.90 11.31
N ASP A 80 -6.39 -0.99 11.55
CA ASP A 80 -5.69 0.06 12.30
C ASP A 80 -5.51 1.34 11.45
N ASP A 81 -5.35 1.21 10.12
CA ASP A 81 -5.20 2.35 9.20
C ASP A 81 -6.52 3.15 9.11
N GLN A 82 -7.65 2.46 9.28
CA GLN A 82 -8.96 3.07 9.41
C GLN A 82 -9.05 3.98 10.63
N ILE A 83 -8.61 3.46 11.78
CA ILE A 83 -8.65 4.18 13.05
C ILE A 83 -7.75 5.41 12.97
N GLU A 84 -6.52 5.26 12.46
CA GLU A 84 -5.58 6.36 12.25
C GLU A 84 -6.17 7.44 11.33
N THR A 85 -6.72 7.05 10.18
CA THR A 85 -7.35 7.98 9.23
C THR A 85 -8.54 8.72 9.85
N MET A 86 -9.37 8.02 10.64
CA MET A 86 -10.53 8.63 11.31
C MET A 86 -10.07 9.63 12.37
N ILE A 87 -9.11 9.27 13.22
CA ILE A 87 -8.56 10.16 14.26
C ILE A 87 -7.96 11.42 13.64
N MET A 88 -7.13 11.29 12.59
CA MET A 88 -6.55 12.43 11.88
C MET A 88 -7.63 13.38 11.33
N LYS A 89 -8.69 12.83 10.75
CA LYS A 89 -9.83 13.63 10.24
C LYS A 89 -10.59 14.32 11.36
N MET A 90 -10.84 13.63 12.47
CA MET A 90 -11.51 14.21 13.65
C MET A 90 -10.71 15.40 14.22
N ILE A 91 -9.39 15.24 14.36
CA ILE A 91 -8.50 16.31 14.85
C ILE A 91 -8.52 17.50 13.89
N ARG A 92 -8.47 17.26 12.58
CA ARG A 92 -8.43 18.31 11.56
C ARG A 92 -9.77 19.04 11.39
N GLU A 93 -10.88 18.32 11.46
CA GLU A 93 -12.21 18.84 11.16
C GLU A 93 -12.98 19.26 12.42
N GLY A 94 -12.48 18.93 13.62
CA GLY A 94 -13.09 19.30 14.90
C GLY A 94 -14.47 18.68 15.16
N ASN A 95 -14.88 17.68 14.36
CA ASN A 95 -16.19 17.06 14.43
C ASN A 95 -16.08 15.53 14.42
N LEU A 96 -16.57 14.90 15.49
CA LEU A 96 -16.55 13.45 15.68
C LEU A 96 -17.45 12.69 14.69
N PHE A 97 -18.44 13.36 14.09
CA PHE A 97 -19.43 12.75 13.21
C PHE A 97 -19.11 12.88 11.70
N SER A 98 -18.11 13.68 11.30
CA SER A 98 -17.74 13.87 9.88
C SER A 98 -16.66 12.90 9.39
N ALA A 99 -15.96 12.21 10.30
CA ALA A 99 -14.81 11.38 9.97
C ALA A 99 -15.23 10.06 9.29
N LYS A 100 -15.55 10.13 7.99
CA LYS A 100 -15.68 8.94 7.15
C LYS A 100 -14.31 8.23 7.10
N GLY A 101 -14.30 6.95 7.46
CA GLY A 101 -13.15 6.08 7.31
C GLY A 101 -12.74 5.88 5.84
N ILE A 102 -11.76 5.02 5.61
CA ILE A 102 -11.35 4.56 4.29
C ILE A 102 -12.49 3.71 3.70
N VAL A 103 -12.80 3.86 2.41
CA VAL A 103 -13.83 3.04 1.75
C VAL A 103 -13.25 1.68 1.35
N ALA A 104 -14.04 0.61 1.42
CA ALA A 104 -13.57 -0.74 1.10
C ALA A 104 -13.24 -0.92 -0.39
N SER A 105 -14.02 -0.26 -1.26
CA SER A 105 -13.75 -0.15 -2.68
C SER A 105 -14.08 1.25 -3.19
N GLN A 106 -13.40 1.68 -4.25
CA GLN A 106 -13.72 2.89 -5.01
C GLN A 106 -13.20 2.78 -6.44
N SER A 107 -13.80 3.53 -7.37
CA SER A 107 -13.26 3.71 -8.72
C SER A 107 -11.82 4.22 -8.68
N PHE A 108 -10.98 3.68 -9.56
CA PHE A 108 -9.57 4.01 -9.64
C PHE A 108 -9.13 4.16 -11.10
N GLY A 109 -8.80 5.38 -11.49
CA GLY A 109 -8.56 5.71 -12.89
C GLY A 109 -9.85 5.74 -13.72
N ALA A 110 -9.75 5.47 -15.02
CA ALA A 110 -10.88 5.55 -15.94
C ALA A 110 -11.80 4.31 -15.88
N THR A 111 -11.22 3.12 -15.69
CA THR A 111 -11.94 1.84 -15.77
C THR A 111 -11.57 0.85 -14.66
N GLY A 112 -10.64 1.22 -13.77
CA GLY A 112 -10.14 0.34 -12.73
C GLY A 112 -10.86 0.50 -11.39
N GLU A 113 -10.59 -0.43 -10.48
CA GLU A 113 -11.13 -0.44 -9.12
C GLU A 113 -9.98 -0.52 -8.10
N LEU A 114 -10.06 0.25 -7.01
CA LEU A 114 -9.16 0.15 -5.87
C LEU A 114 -9.89 -0.53 -4.72
N VAL A 115 -9.44 -1.73 -4.37
CA VAL A 115 -10.02 -2.55 -3.30
C VAL A 115 -9.07 -2.66 -2.10
N ARG A 116 -9.66 -2.81 -0.91
CA ARG A 116 -8.95 -2.97 0.37
C ARG A 116 -9.47 -4.21 1.10
N PRO A 117 -9.01 -5.42 0.71
CA PRO A 117 -9.59 -6.66 1.24
C PRO A 117 -9.39 -6.84 2.75
N LEU A 118 -8.32 -6.27 3.30
CA LEU A 118 -7.93 -6.46 4.70
C LEU A 118 -8.54 -5.43 5.64
N LEU A 119 -9.45 -4.57 5.16
CA LEU A 119 -9.90 -3.39 5.90
C LEU A 119 -10.64 -3.70 7.21
N GLN A 120 -11.23 -4.89 7.31
CA GLN A 120 -11.91 -5.39 8.51
C GLN A 120 -11.00 -6.25 9.40
N ILE A 121 -9.78 -6.54 8.95
CA ILE A 121 -8.83 -7.43 9.62
C ILE A 121 -7.90 -6.56 10.47
N THR A 122 -7.70 -6.97 11.72
CA THR A 122 -6.77 -6.32 12.64
C THR A 122 -5.32 -6.65 12.30
N LYS A 123 -4.40 -5.81 12.73
CA LYS A 123 -2.97 -6.10 12.62
C LYS A 123 -2.58 -7.39 13.35
N GLU A 124 -3.22 -7.67 14.48
CA GLU A 124 -3.00 -8.91 15.26
C GLU A 124 -3.37 -10.15 14.43
N GLU A 125 -4.52 -10.15 13.77
CA GLU A 125 -4.94 -11.24 12.88
C GLU A 125 -3.96 -11.43 11.70
N ILE A 126 -3.43 -10.35 11.13
CA ILE A 126 -2.41 -10.40 10.07
C ILE A 126 -1.12 -11.05 10.60
N LEU A 127 -0.67 -10.67 11.79
CA LEU A 127 0.54 -11.21 12.42
C LEU A 127 0.37 -12.70 12.72
N ASP A 128 -0.78 -13.10 13.26
CA ASP A 128 -1.05 -14.50 13.60
C ASP A 128 -1.22 -15.38 12.37
N TYR A 129 -1.86 -14.88 11.31
CA TYR A 129 -1.92 -15.59 10.03
C TYR A 129 -0.52 -15.81 9.44
N SER A 130 0.33 -14.79 9.48
CA SER A 130 1.69 -14.87 8.95
C SER A 130 2.55 -15.89 9.70
N LYS A 131 2.46 -15.92 11.04
CA LYS A 131 3.12 -16.95 11.86
C LYS A 131 2.65 -18.36 11.48
N LYS A 132 1.33 -18.57 11.35
CA LYS A 132 0.74 -19.88 11.00
C LYS A 132 1.15 -20.38 9.62
N LYS A 133 1.38 -19.47 8.68
CA LYS A 133 1.78 -19.81 7.30
C LYS A 133 3.28 -19.71 7.06
N ALA A 134 4.08 -19.45 8.11
CA ALA A 134 5.51 -19.18 8.02
C ALA A 134 5.85 -18.09 6.96
N LEU A 135 4.96 -17.10 6.81
CA LEU A 135 5.18 -15.98 5.91
C LEU A 135 6.16 -15.00 6.57
N PHE A 136 7.21 -14.64 5.85
CA PHE A 136 8.13 -13.61 6.29
C PHE A 136 7.44 -12.24 6.24
N ILE A 137 7.27 -11.61 7.40
CA ILE A 137 6.80 -10.23 7.47
C ILE A 137 8.01 -9.32 7.39
N LEU A 138 8.13 -8.62 6.28
CA LEU A 138 9.06 -7.50 6.19
C LEU A 138 8.48 -6.33 6.99
N LYS A 139 8.93 -6.17 8.23
CA LYS A 139 8.50 -5.08 9.13
C LYS A 139 9.08 -3.76 8.60
N ILE A 140 8.32 -3.09 7.74
CA ILE A 140 8.53 -1.68 7.42
C ILE A 140 8.26 -0.90 8.72
N ARG A 141 9.33 -0.54 9.46
CA ARG A 141 9.20 0.39 10.58
C ARG A 141 8.67 1.71 10.00
N GLN A 142 7.40 2.02 10.29
CA GLN A 142 6.88 3.38 10.12
C GLN A 142 7.76 4.31 10.96
N MET A 143 8.03 5.50 10.44
CA MET A 143 8.84 6.49 11.16
C MET A 143 8.21 6.76 12.54
N PRO A 144 9.01 6.85 13.62
CA PRO A 144 8.55 7.62 14.76
C PRO A 144 8.42 9.07 14.29
N TYR A 145 7.24 9.66 14.48
CA TYR A 145 7.04 11.10 14.33
C TYR A 145 8.04 11.89 15.18
#